data_AF-A0AAX6H0K6-F1
#
_entry.id   AF-A0AAX6H0K6-F1
#
_cell.length_a   1.000
_cell.length_b   1.000
_cell.length_c   1.000
_cell.angle_alpha   90.00
_cell.angle_beta   90.00
_cell.angle_gamma   90.00
#
_symmetry.space_group_name_H-M   'P 1'
#
loop_
_entity.id
_entity.type
_entity.pdbx_description
1 polymer ?
#
loop_
_entity_poly.entity_id
_entity_poly.type
_entity_poly.pdbx_seq_one_letter_code
_entity_poly.pdbx_strand_id
1 'polypeptide(L)'
;MRILDVVYNASNNELVRTQTLVKSAIVQVDAAPFKQWYSQHYGVEIGRKKKPASAAAGKKEEVVEGQEGEAAAEEVKKRKHVLRKLEMRQHGRSYDPHIEEQFGGGRLLAAIFSRPGQYGRADGYILEGKELEFYMKKLERKKGKGAGAA
;
A
#
# COMPACT_ATOMS: atom_id res chain seq x y z
N MET A 1 11.64 -4.98 -2.20
CA MET A 1 10.34 -4.35 -2.56
C MET A 1 10.03 -4.72 -3.99
N ARG A 2 8.81 -5.18 -4.30
CA ARG A 2 8.44 -5.61 -5.65
C ARG A 2 7.57 -4.54 -6.33
N ILE A 3 7.92 -4.18 -7.55
CA ILE A 3 7.04 -3.43 -8.45
C ILE A 3 6.07 -4.44 -9.07
N LEU A 4 4.78 -4.19 -8.95
CA LEU A 4 3.72 -5.09 -9.39
C LEU A 4 3.28 -4.78 -10.81
N ASP A 5 3.00 -3.50 -11.09
CA ASP A 5 2.35 -3.07 -12.33
C ASP A 5 2.65 -1.59 -12.61
N VAL A 6 2.71 -1.19 -13.89
CA VAL A 6 2.73 0.20 -14.34
C VAL A 6 1.31 0.61 -14.67
N VAL A 7 0.78 1.63 -13.98
CA VAL A 7 -0.65 2.02 -14.10
C VAL A 7 -0.87 3.31 -14.87
N TYR A 8 0.12 4.21 -14.85
CA TYR A 8 0.01 5.49 -15.54
C TYR A 8 1.38 5.99 -15.99
N ASN A 9 1.39 6.61 -17.16
CA ASN A 9 2.52 7.36 -17.69
C ASN A 9 1.98 8.63 -18.33
N ALA A 10 2.60 9.78 -18.03
CA ALA A 10 2.16 11.07 -18.53
C ALA A 10 2.41 11.25 -20.04
N SER A 11 3.47 10.62 -20.57
CA SER A 11 3.94 10.85 -21.93
C SER A 11 3.31 9.92 -22.97
N ASN A 12 3.17 8.63 -22.65
CA ASN A 12 2.66 7.65 -23.61
C ASN A 12 1.96 6.49 -22.91
N ASN A 13 0.74 6.16 -23.38
CA ASN A 13 -0.04 5.05 -22.86
C ASN A 13 0.52 3.67 -23.25
N GLU A 14 1.28 3.57 -24.34
CA GLU A 14 1.93 2.32 -24.75
C GLU A 14 2.95 1.85 -23.72
N LEU A 15 3.58 2.77 -22.99
CA LEU A 15 4.52 2.43 -21.91
C LEU A 15 3.83 1.75 -20.73
N VAL A 16 2.55 2.08 -20.50
CA VAL A 16 1.70 1.39 -19.51
C VAL A 16 1.35 0.00 -20.02
N ARG A 17 0.93 -0.11 -21.29
CA ARG A 17 0.55 -1.39 -21.91
C ARG A 17 1.69 -2.40 -21.95
N THR A 18 2.91 -1.92 -22.17
CA THR A 18 4.13 -2.74 -22.28
C THR A 18 4.88 -2.93 -20.98
N GLN A 19 4.40 -2.39 -19.85
CA GLN A 19 5.09 -2.44 -18.56
C GLN A 19 6.50 -1.83 -18.60
N THR A 20 6.69 -0.80 -19.43
CA THR A 20 8.01 -0.16 -19.58
C THR A 20 8.26 0.82 -18.45
N LEU A 21 9.33 0.58 -17.69
CA LEU A 21 9.73 1.41 -16.56
C LEU A 21 10.55 2.62 -17.03
N VAL A 22 9.99 3.81 -16.86
CA VAL A 22 10.66 5.09 -17.14
C VAL A 22 10.51 6.05 -15.97
N LYS A 23 11.30 7.12 -15.98
CA LYS A 23 11.14 8.20 -15.01
C LYS A 23 9.71 8.75 -15.05
N SER A 24 9.16 9.04 -13.88
CA SER A 24 7.81 9.56 -13.66
C SER A 24 6.67 8.62 -14.07
N ALA A 25 6.97 7.34 -14.34
CA ALA A 25 5.93 6.32 -14.40
C ALA A 25 5.32 6.12 -13.00
N ILE A 26 4.00 6.00 -12.96
CA ILE A 26 3.26 5.65 -11.74
C ILE A 26 3.04 4.15 -11.75
N VAL A 27 3.45 3.51 -10.67
CA VAL A 27 3.48 2.07 -10.51
C VAL A 27 2.73 1.65 -9.25
N GLN A 28 2.25 0.41 -9.25
CA GLN A 28 1.79 -0.27 -8.04
C GLN A 28 2.96 -1.04 -7.43
N VAL A 29 3.15 -0.89 -6.12
CA VAL A 29 4.15 -1.63 -5.34
C VAL A 29 3.48 -2.44 -4.24
N ASP A 30 4.14 -3.52 -3.84
CA ASP A 30 3.69 -4.35 -2.71
C ASP A 30 3.73 -3.58 -1.39
N ALA A 31 2.62 -3.59 -0.65
CA ALA A 31 2.50 -2.93 0.64
C ALA A 31 3.06 -3.77 1.81
N ALA A 32 3.25 -5.08 1.65
CA ALA A 32 3.61 -5.97 2.75
C ALA A 32 4.89 -5.59 3.49
N PRO A 33 6.01 -5.23 2.82
CA PRO A 33 7.23 -4.82 3.51
C PRO A 33 7.05 -3.53 4.31
N PHE A 34 6.23 -2.60 3.81
CA PHE A 34 5.92 -1.35 4.50
C PHE A 34 5.04 -1.59 5.73
N LYS A 35 4.05 -2.49 5.65
CA LYS A 35 3.24 -2.92 6.81
C LYS A 35 4.09 -3.55 7.90
N GLN A 36 5.00 -4.45 7.51
CA GLN A 36 5.90 -5.12 8.43
C GLN A 36 6.80 -4.11 9.14
N TRP A 37 7.41 -3.19 8.38
CA TRP A 37 8.22 -2.13 8.95
C TRP A 37 7.40 -1.24 9.90
N TYR A 38 6.18 -0.86 9.51
CA TYR A 38 5.31 -0.02 10.31
C TYR A 38 4.91 -0.69 11.65
N SER A 39 4.58 -1.98 11.61
CA SER A 39 4.30 -2.78 12.81
C SER A 39 5.51 -2.88 13.73
N GLN A 40 6.71 -3.10 13.18
CA GLN A 40 7.94 -3.12 13.99
C GLN A 40 8.32 -1.74 14.54
N HIS A 41 8.06 -0.68 13.76
CA HIS A 41 8.48 0.68 14.10
C HIS A 41 7.57 1.32 15.16
N TYR A 42 6.25 1.16 15.00
CA TYR A 42 5.23 1.79 15.84
C TYR A 42 4.50 0.82 16.78
N GLY A 43 4.66 -0.49 16.58
CA GLY A 43 3.93 -1.51 17.35
C GLY A 43 2.45 -1.61 16.98
N VAL A 44 2.05 -1.08 15.82
CA VAL A 44 0.65 -1.00 15.36
C VAL A 44 0.56 -1.58 13.96
N GLU A 45 -0.47 -2.39 13.71
CA GLU A 45 -0.76 -2.89 12.37
C GLU A 45 -1.61 -1.88 11.57
N ILE A 46 -1.18 -1.59 10.34
CA ILE A 46 -1.84 -0.67 9.41
C ILE A 46 -2.64 -1.44 8.34
N GLY A 47 -3.79 -0.91 7.94
CA GLY A 47 -4.63 -1.51 6.90
C GLY A 47 -5.48 -2.69 7.36
N ARG A 48 -5.76 -2.82 8.67
CA ARG A 48 -6.83 -3.69 9.15
C ARG A 48 -8.15 -3.11 8.64
N LYS A 49 -8.78 -3.78 7.65
CA LYS A 49 -10.15 -3.45 7.27
C LYS A 49 -11.02 -3.59 8.52
N LYS A 50 -11.52 -2.47 9.07
CA LYS A 50 -12.63 -2.52 10.03
C LYS A 50 -13.79 -3.21 9.31
N LYS A 51 -14.01 -4.50 9.60
CA LYS A 51 -15.36 -5.05 9.48
C LYS A 51 -16.23 -4.21 10.42
N PRO A 52 -17.34 -3.61 9.97
CA PRO A 52 -18.28 -3.02 10.90
C PRO A 52 -18.71 -4.11 11.88
N ALA A 53 -18.66 -3.79 13.18
CA ALA A 53 -19.03 -4.67 14.28
C ALA A 53 -20.56 -4.90 14.34
N SER A 54 -21.16 -5.35 13.23
CA SER A 54 -22.61 -5.60 13.12
C SER A 54 -22.97 -6.73 12.14
N ALA A 55 -22.10 -7.73 11.97
CA ALA A 55 -22.41 -8.93 11.19
C ALA A 55 -21.70 -10.16 11.77
N ALA A 56 -21.90 -10.40 13.06
CA ALA A 56 -21.57 -11.67 13.70
C ALA A 56 -22.84 -12.54 13.73
N ALA A 57 -23.11 -13.27 12.65
CA ALA A 57 -23.90 -14.51 12.66
C ALA A 57 -23.94 -15.16 11.26
N GLY A 58 -23.31 -16.33 11.14
CA GLY A 58 -23.75 -17.36 10.20
C GLY A 58 -23.10 -17.40 8.82
N LYS A 59 -21.98 -18.14 8.70
CA LYS A 59 -21.88 -19.40 7.94
C LYS A 59 -20.40 -19.81 7.79
N LYS A 60 -20.02 -20.85 8.57
CA LYS A 60 -18.99 -21.85 8.24
C LYS A 60 -19.48 -22.62 7.01
N GLU A 61 -18.70 -22.84 5.94
CA GLU A 61 -17.72 -23.91 5.64
C GLU A 61 -17.56 -23.79 4.09
N GLU A 62 -16.42 -23.89 3.39
CA GLU A 62 -15.23 -24.76 3.44
C GLU A 62 -13.98 -23.97 2.93
N VAL A 63 -12.86 -23.89 3.67
CA VAL A 63 -11.62 -24.75 3.67
C VAL A 63 -10.60 -24.32 2.56
N VAL A 64 -9.50 -23.56 2.79
CA VAL A 64 -8.24 -23.75 3.62
C VAL A 64 -7.05 -24.11 2.68
N GLU A 65 -5.80 -23.63 2.75
CA GLU A 65 -4.87 -23.09 3.79
C GLU A 65 -4.13 -21.80 3.29
N GLY A 66 -3.59 -20.91 4.12
CA GLY A 66 -3.30 -21.05 5.55
C GLY A 66 -2.97 -19.75 6.28
N GLN A 67 -3.14 -19.88 7.60
CA GLN A 67 -2.76 -19.01 8.71
C GLN A 67 -3.64 -17.78 9.00
N GLU A 68 -4.86 -18.09 9.45
CA GLU A 68 -5.35 -17.50 10.70
C GLU A 68 -4.50 -18.00 11.87
N GLY A 69 -4.03 -17.07 12.68
CA GLY A 69 -3.42 -17.32 13.99
C GLY A 69 -4.00 -16.30 14.96
N GLU A 70 -5.18 -16.60 15.48
CA GLU A 70 -5.66 -16.03 16.72
C GLU A 70 -4.81 -16.61 17.85
N ALA A 71 -3.77 -15.90 18.28
CA ALA A 71 -3.10 -16.13 19.56
C ALA A 71 -2.24 -14.93 19.87
N ALA A 72 -2.60 -14.21 20.93
CA ALA A 72 -1.69 -13.41 21.74
C ALA A 72 -0.92 -12.33 20.94
N ALA A 73 -1.13 -11.04 21.21
CA ALA A 73 -0.34 -10.40 22.25
C ALA A 73 0.48 -11.41 23.10
N GLU A 74 1.43 -12.12 22.47
CA GLU A 74 2.57 -12.62 23.18
C GLU A 74 3.20 -11.33 23.67
N GLU A 75 2.92 -11.00 24.92
CA GLU A 75 3.70 -10.09 25.71
C GLU A 75 5.10 -10.71 25.81
N VAL A 76 5.82 -10.75 24.68
CA VAL A 76 7.27 -10.75 24.67
C VAL A 76 7.58 -9.57 25.56
N LYS A 77 8.03 -9.83 26.78
CA LYS A 77 8.32 -8.84 27.81
C LYS A 77 9.20 -7.75 27.19
N LYS A 78 8.59 -6.71 26.61
CA LYS A 78 9.32 -5.70 25.87
C LYS A 78 10.11 -4.94 26.92
N ARG A 79 11.42 -4.83 26.71
CA ARG A 79 12.29 -4.06 27.62
C ARG A 79 11.70 -2.66 27.76
N LYS A 80 11.70 -2.08 28.97
CA LYS A 80 11.17 -0.73 29.26
C LYS A 80 11.66 0.34 28.27
N HIS A 81 12.88 0.19 27.76
CA HIS A 81 13.46 1.06 26.73
C HIS A 81 12.74 0.98 25.37
N VAL A 82 12.27 -0.20 24.96
CA VAL A 82 11.50 -0.39 23.72
C VAL A 82 10.11 0.21 23.87
N LEU A 83 9.45 0.01 25.01
CA LEU A 83 8.15 0.61 25.30
C LEU A 83 8.22 2.14 25.23
N ARG A 84 9.21 2.75 25.89
CA ARG A 84 9.44 4.19 25.83
C ARG A 84 9.70 4.69 24.39
N LYS A 85 10.45 3.94 23.58
CA LYS A 85 10.66 4.28 22.15
C LYS A 85 9.37 4.22 21.34
N LEU A 86 8.52 3.23 21.58
CA LEU A 86 7.23 3.10 20.91
C LEU A 86 6.29 4.26 21.30
N GLU A 87 6.19 4.56 22.60
CA GLU A 87 5.41 5.70 23.09
C GLU A 87 5.87 7.00 22.43
N MET A 88 7.17 7.30 22.45
CA MET A 88 7.70 8.52 21.82
C MET A 88 7.37 8.61 20.32
N ARG A 89 7.38 7.48 19.59
CA ARG A 89 7.04 7.45 18.16
C ARG A 89 5.55 7.58 17.90
N GLN A 90 4.69 7.19 18.84
CA GLN A 90 3.23 7.28 18.66
C GLN A 90 2.71 8.72 18.73
N HIS A 91 3.41 9.63 19.41
CA HIS A 91 2.93 11.01 19.64
C HIS A 91 2.75 11.84 18.35
N GLY A 92 3.50 11.57 17.28
CA GLY A 92 3.43 12.29 16.00
C GLY A 92 2.74 11.51 14.88
N ARG A 93 2.01 10.45 15.20
CA ARG A 93 1.50 9.50 14.20
C ARG A 93 0.23 10.03 13.53
N SER A 94 0.39 10.60 12.34
CA SER A 94 -0.72 10.89 11.42
C SER A 94 -0.42 10.32 10.04
N TYR A 95 -1.44 9.78 9.37
CA TYR A 95 -1.34 9.32 7.98
C TYR A 95 -2.60 9.73 7.21
N ASP A 96 -2.46 9.85 5.90
CA ASP A 96 -3.58 10.18 5.01
C ASP A 96 -4.56 8.99 4.92
N PRO A 97 -5.89 9.23 5.02
CA PRO A 97 -6.89 8.17 4.89
C PRO A 97 -6.77 7.35 3.60
N HIS A 98 -6.41 7.97 2.48
CA HIS A 98 -6.27 7.28 1.20
C HIS A 98 -5.09 6.29 1.20
N ILE A 99 -4.01 6.61 1.92
CA ILE A 99 -2.87 5.71 2.07
C ILE A 99 -3.27 4.50 2.93
N GLU A 100 -4.05 4.69 3.99
CA GLU A 100 -4.55 3.59 4.83
C GLU A 100 -5.43 2.61 4.03
N GLU A 101 -6.29 3.13 3.16
CA GLU A 101 -7.11 2.31 2.27
C GLU A 101 -6.24 1.47 1.32
N GLN A 102 -5.20 2.05 0.72
CA GLN A 102 -4.25 1.33 -0.13
C GLN A 102 -3.48 0.25 0.63
N PHE A 103 -3.08 0.52 1.88
CA PHE A 103 -2.54 -0.50 2.76
C PHE A 103 -3.55 -1.65 2.93
N GLY A 104 -4.84 -1.37 3.14
CA GLY A 104 -5.90 -2.38 3.17
C GLY A 104 -6.01 -3.21 1.89
N GLY A 105 -5.73 -2.61 0.73
CA GLY A 105 -5.68 -3.28 -0.58
C GLY A 105 -4.38 -4.05 -0.87
N GLY A 106 -3.34 -3.87 -0.05
CA GLY A 106 -2.04 -4.53 -0.23
C GLY A 106 -1.20 -3.98 -1.39
N ARG A 107 -1.65 -2.90 -2.04
CA ARG A 107 -0.99 -2.28 -3.19
C ARG A 107 -0.93 -0.78 -3.00
N LEU A 108 0.26 -0.22 -3.05
CA LEU A 108 0.50 1.23 -2.91
C LEU A 108 0.81 1.83 -4.26
N LEU A 109 0.34 3.05 -4.51
CA LEU A 109 0.76 3.83 -5.66
C LEU A 109 2.10 4.53 -5.37
N ALA A 110 3.04 4.43 -6.31
CA ALA A 110 4.36 5.04 -6.21
C ALA A 110 4.77 5.67 -7.54
N ALA A 111 5.62 6.70 -7.48
CA ALA A 111 6.23 7.32 -8.66
C ALA A 111 7.70 6.94 -8.76
N ILE A 112 8.16 6.60 -9.96
CA ILE A 112 9.58 6.36 -10.24
C ILE A 112 10.29 7.71 -10.38
N PHE A 113 11.27 7.99 -9.52
CA PHE A 113 12.09 9.20 -9.61
C PHE A 113 13.37 8.99 -10.44
N SER A 114 13.92 7.78 -10.37
CA SER A 114 15.11 7.36 -11.10
C SER A 114 14.89 7.28 -12.62
N ARG A 115 15.97 7.05 -13.38
CA ARG A 115 15.93 6.77 -14.84
C ARG A 115 16.36 5.32 -15.11
N PRO A 116 15.43 4.34 -15.09
CA PRO A 116 15.78 2.92 -15.17
C PRO A 116 16.63 2.55 -16.38
N GLY A 117 16.31 3.07 -17.56
CA GLY A 117 17.08 2.81 -18.80
C GLY A 117 18.48 3.43 -18.86
N GLN A 118 18.92 4.15 -17.84
CA GLN A 118 20.27 4.72 -17.74
C GLN A 118 21.04 4.12 -16.56
N TYR A 119 20.38 4.00 -15.41
CA TYR A 119 21.01 3.55 -14.16
C TYR A 119 20.82 2.06 -13.88
N GLY A 120 19.99 1.35 -14.67
CA GLY A 120 19.63 -0.05 -14.43
C GLY A 120 18.82 -0.26 -13.13
N ARG A 121 18.31 0.81 -12.52
CA ARG A 121 17.60 0.79 -11.23
C ARG A 121 16.34 1.64 -11.28
N ALA A 122 15.28 1.13 -10.66
CA ALA A 122 13.97 1.76 -10.57
C ALA A 122 13.63 2.10 -9.11
N ASP A 123 14.21 3.21 -8.65
CA ASP A 123 13.91 3.80 -7.34
C ASP A 123 12.84 4.88 -7.46
N GLY A 124 12.00 4.97 -6.43
CA GLY A 124 10.82 5.83 -6.38
C GLY A 124 10.33 6.07 -4.96
N TYR A 125 9.23 6.82 -4.85
CA TYR A 125 8.59 7.16 -3.57
C TYR A 125 7.08 6.86 -3.65
N ILE A 126 6.46 6.59 -2.49
CA ILE A 126 5.02 6.39 -2.38
C ILE A 126 4.32 7.73 -2.61
N LEU A 127 3.22 7.73 -3.35
CA LEU A 127 2.42 8.92 -3.58
C LEU A 127 1.60 9.28 -2.33
N GLU A 128 1.61 10.55 -1.94
CA GLU A 128 0.92 11.05 -0.74
C GLU A 128 0.13 12.34 -1.00
N GLY A 129 -0.87 12.61 -0.17
CA GLY A 129 -1.67 13.84 -0.17
C GLY A 129 -2.23 14.24 -1.54
N LYS A 130 -2.04 15.51 -1.93
CA LYS A 130 -2.57 16.07 -3.18
C LYS A 130 -2.09 15.36 -4.45
N GLU A 131 -0.85 14.84 -4.42
CA GLU A 131 -0.31 14.11 -5.58
C GLU A 131 -1.04 12.77 -5.75
N LEU A 132 -1.28 12.07 -4.64
CA LEU A 132 -2.05 10.84 -4.64
C LEU A 132 -3.48 11.06 -5.16
N GLU A 133 -4.18 12.07 -4.63
CA GLU A 133 -5.53 12.44 -5.06
C GLU A 133 -5.59 12.74 -6.57
N PHE A 134 -4.61 13.49 -7.08
CA PHE A 134 -4.52 13.84 -8.49
C PHE A 134 -4.43 12.58 -9.38
N TYR A 135 -3.54 11.65 -9.04
CA TYR A 135 -3.35 10.43 -9.82
C TYR A 135 -4.50 9.43 -9.66
N MET A 136 -5.10 9.32 -8.47
CA MET A 136 -6.31 8.52 -8.26
C MET A 136 -7.45 8.99 -9.17
N LYS A 137 -7.75 10.30 -9.16
CA LYS A 137 -8.79 10.89 -10.02
C LYS A 137 -8.48 10.71 -11.51
N LYS A 138 -7.21 10.81 -11.91
CA LYS A 138 -6.78 10.55 -13.30
C LYS A 138 -7.00 9.09 -13.71
N LEU A 139 -6.67 8.14 -12.85
CA LEU A 139 -6.86 6.71 -13.09
C LEU A 139 -8.35 6.35 -13.22
N GLU A 140 -9.19 6.87 -12.33
CA GLU A 140 -10.65 6.67 -12.39
C GLU A 140 -11.26 7.22 -13.67
N ARG A 141 -10.91 8.44 -14.07
CA ARG A 141 -11.39 9.06 -15.32
C ARG A 141 -10.99 8.25 -16.54
N LYS A 142 -9.78 7.69 -16.54
CA LYS A 142 -9.27 6.84 -17.63
C LYS A 142 -10.03 5.51 -17.68
N LYS A 143 -10.34 4.91 -16.53
CA LYS A 143 -11.15 3.68 -16.43
C LYS A 143 -12.57 3.92 -16.93
N GLY A 144 -13.20 5.05 -16.57
CA GLY A 144 -14.55 5.40 -17.01
C GLY A 144 -14.68 5.62 -18.52
N LYS A 145 -13.64 6.17 -19.18
CA LYS A 145 -13.64 6.32 -20.65
C LYS A 145 -13.51 5.01 -21.42
N GLY A 146 -12.89 3.98 -20.83
CA GLY A 146 -12.74 2.67 -21.46
C GLY A 146 -14.02 1.82 -21.41
N ALA A 147 -14.91 2.06 -20.45
CA ALA A 147 -16.16 1.30 -20.29
C ALA A 147 -17.34 1.83 -21.14
N GLY A 148 -17.20 3.02 -21.75
CA GLY A 148 -18.21 3.61 -22.63
C GLY A 148 -17.90 3.48 -24.14
N ALA A 149 -16.84 2.77 -24.48
CA ALA A 149 -16.42 2.50 -25.86
C ALA A 149 -16.26 0.97 -26.04
N ALA A 150 -17.36 0.25 -25.81
CA ALA A 150 -17.54 -1.15 -26.16
C ALA A 150 -18.99 -1.31 -26.64
#